data_AF-X1DHC1-F1
#
_entry.id   AF-X1DHC1-F1
#
_cell.length_a   1.000
_cell.length_b   1.000
_cell.length_c   1.000
_cell.angle_alpha   90.00
_cell.angle_beta   90.00
_cell.angle_gamma   90.00
#
_symmetry.space_group_name_H-M   'P 1'
#
loop_
_entity.id
_entity.type
_entity.pdbx_description
1 polymer ?
#
loop_
_entity_poly.entity_id
_entity_poly.type
_entity_poly.pdbx_seq_one_letter_code
_entity_poly.pdbx_strand_id
1 'polypeptide(L)'
;YTIYRQPRILLRINGLENESYVESWTDDLGAITKVLCRLYAKDDNPQVVWWWVSEDRNFRKYIASDRDGYYVKNPVKSNITFPGVKDTRLVTENCVALIVKEYLKTRNESEELRTILKEINAEND
;
A
#
# COMPACT_ATOMS: atom_id res chain seq x y z
N TYR A 1 -8.44 24.15 20.06
CA TYR A 1 -8.51 22.85 19.37
C TYR A 1 -7.61 22.91 18.16
N THR A 2 -6.54 22.12 18.11
CA THR A 2 -5.58 22.16 17.00
C THR A 2 -6.14 21.33 15.85
N ILE A 3 -6.73 22.01 14.87
CA ILE A 3 -7.17 21.37 13.62
C ILE A 3 -5.88 21.14 12.80
N TYR A 4 -5.41 19.90 12.78
CA TYR A 4 -4.38 19.51 11.83
C TYR A 4 -5.02 19.54 10.44
N ARG A 5 -4.67 20.55 9.64
CA ARG A 5 -5.27 20.75 8.30
C ARG A 5 -5.11 19.55 7.37
N GLN A 6 -4.13 18.68 7.61
CA GLN A 6 -3.87 17.48 6.81
C GLN A 6 -3.28 16.38 7.71
N PRO A 7 -4.10 15.58 8.41
CA PRO A 7 -3.61 14.47 9.20
C PRO A 7 -2.79 13.51 8.33
N ARG A 8 -1.69 13.02 8.88
CA ARG A 8 -0.92 11.92 8.29
C ARG A 8 -1.05 10.70 9.18
N ILE A 9 -1.46 9.58 8.59
CA ILE A 9 -1.58 8.31 9.32
C ILE A 9 -0.45 7.42 8.85
N LEU A 10 0.35 6.93 9.81
CA LEU A 10 1.39 5.95 9.57
C LEU A 10 0.90 4.58 10.05
N LEU A 11 0.88 3.62 9.13
CA LEU A 11 0.54 2.23 9.40
C LEU A 11 1.77 1.35 9.20
N ARG A 12 1.96 0.43 10.15
CA ARG A 12 2.96 -0.65 10.08
C ARG A 12 2.24 -1.98 9.92
N ILE A 13 2.84 -2.87 9.15
CA ILE A 13 2.31 -4.21 8.91
C ILE A 13 3.02 -5.15 9.88
N ASN A 14 2.24 -5.97 10.60
CA ASN A 14 2.79 -6.94 11.53
C ASN A 14 3.73 -7.91 10.81
N GLY A 15 4.96 -8.07 11.32
CA GLY A 15 6.01 -8.87 10.70
C GLY A 15 6.80 -8.17 9.57
N LEU A 16 6.52 -6.89 9.30
CA LEU A 16 7.23 -6.03 8.35
C LEU A 16 7.42 -4.60 8.88
N GLU A 17 7.45 -4.43 10.20
CA GLU A 17 7.46 -3.13 10.87
C GLU A 17 8.75 -2.34 10.57
N ASN A 18 9.87 -3.04 10.39
CA ASN A 18 11.17 -2.44 10.09
C ASN A 18 11.45 -2.38 8.59
N GLU A 19 10.74 -3.19 7.81
CA GLU A 19 10.93 -3.39 6.37
C GLU A 19 9.99 -2.51 5.54
N SER A 20 8.88 -2.06 6.12
CA SER A 20 7.84 -1.36 5.38
C SER A 20 7.06 -0.33 6.20
N TYR A 21 6.35 0.55 5.50
CA TYR A 21 5.27 1.34 6.07
C TYR A 21 4.27 1.78 5.01
N VAL A 22 3.08 2.15 5.47
CA VAL A 22 2.07 2.87 4.69
C VAL A 22 1.85 4.24 5.34
N GLU A 23 1.95 5.31 4.56
CA GLU A 23 1.62 6.68 5.00
C GLU A 23 0.45 7.18 4.17
N SER A 24 -0.63 7.62 4.81
CA SER A 24 -1.77 8.24 4.13
C SER A 24 -1.92 9.70 4.53
N TRP A 25 -2.35 10.51 3.56
CA TRP A 25 -2.74 11.90 3.73
C TRP A 25 -4.25 11.98 3.62
N THR A 26 -4.86 12.64 4.59
CA THR A 26 -6.31 12.87 4.62
C THR A 26 -6.63 14.35 4.58
N ASP A 27 -7.75 14.69 3.97
CA ASP A 27 -8.32 16.04 3.98
C ASP A 27 -9.53 16.11 4.93
N ASP A 28 -10.20 17.26 4.95
CA ASP A 28 -11.46 17.48 5.66
C ASP A 28 -12.45 16.33 5.40
N LEU A 29 -13.18 15.93 6.44
CA LEU A 29 -14.12 14.80 6.45
C LEU A 29 -13.49 13.40 6.33
N GLY A 30 -12.16 13.26 6.47
CA GLY A 30 -11.48 11.96 6.53
C GLY A 30 -11.30 11.28 5.17
N ALA A 31 -11.41 12.04 4.08
CA ALA A 31 -11.15 11.57 2.73
C ALA A 31 -9.65 11.36 2.50
N ILE A 32 -9.25 10.20 1.95
CA ILE A 32 -7.86 9.95 1.57
C ILE A 32 -7.55 10.69 0.27
N THR A 33 -6.53 11.55 0.28
CA THR A 33 -6.04 12.26 -0.92
C THR A 33 -4.86 11.55 -1.55
N LYS A 34 -3.99 10.95 -0.71
CA LYS A 34 -2.78 10.27 -1.16
C LYS A 34 -2.41 9.14 -0.21
N VAL A 35 -1.81 8.08 -0.75
CA VAL A 35 -1.16 7.03 0.03
C VAL A 35 0.19 6.68 -0.57
N LEU A 36 1.18 6.55 0.32
CA LEU A 36 2.52 6.05 0.05
C LEU A 36 2.66 4.68 0.68
N CYS A 37 2.96 3.67 -0.12
CA CYS A 37 3.43 2.38 0.36
C CYS A 37 4.94 2.31 0.11
N ARG A 38 5.72 1.97 1.12
CA ARG A 38 7.16 1.75 0.95
C ARG A 38 7.57 0.39 1.48
N LEU A 39 8.36 -0.32 0.68
CA LEU A 39 9.13 -1.48 1.08
C LEU A 39 10.62 -1.14 0.89
N TYR A 40 11.38 -1.12 1.99
CA TYR A 40 12.78 -0.73 1.99
C TYR A 40 13.66 -1.70 1.20
N ALA A 41 14.78 -1.18 0.66
CA ALA A 41 15.81 -2.02 0.07
C ALA A 41 16.36 -2.99 1.12
N LYS A 42 16.65 -4.23 0.70
CA LYS A 42 17.21 -5.26 1.58
C LYS A 42 18.04 -6.23 0.73
N ASP A 43 19.29 -6.45 1.12
CA ASP A 43 20.25 -7.26 0.36
C ASP A 43 20.33 -6.77 -1.11
N ASP A 44 20.20 -7.68 -2.08
CA ASP A 44 20.19 -7.36 -3.51
C ASP A 44 18.82 -6.85 -4.02
N ASN A 45 17.80 -6.78 -3.16
CA ASN A 45 16.47 -6.34 -3.55
C ASN A 45 16.32 -4.81 -3.42
N PRO A 46 15.96 -4.10 -4.52
CA PRO A 46 15.79 -2.67 -4.48
C PRO A 46 14.61 -2.22 -3.61
N GLN A 47 14.61 -0.94 -3.27
CA GLN A 47 13.45 -0.28 -2.67
C GLN A 47 12.30 -0.28 -3.68
N VAL A 48 11.10 -0.57 -3.18
CA VAL A 48 9.87 -0.52 -3.96
C VAL A 48 8.89 0.44 -3.31
N VAL A 49 8.28 1.29 -4.12
CA VAL A 49 7.35 2.31 -3.68
C VAL A 49 6.08 2.25 -4.52
N TRP A 50 4.93 2.42 -3.88
CA TRP A 50 3.67 2.62 -4.56
C TRP A 50 3.04 3.93 -4.12
N TRP A 51 2.53 4.67 -5.10
CA TRP A 51 1.72 5.85 -4.88
C TRP A 51 0.30 5.58 -5.32
N TRP A 52 -0.65 5.87 -4.43
CA TRP A 52 -2.04 6.04 -4.79
C TRP A 52 -2.39 7.52 -4.61
N VAL A 53 -2.98 8.13 -5.64
CA VAL A 53 -3.44 9.52 -5.61
C VAL A 53 -4.92 9.54 -6.00
N SER A 54 -5.69 10.43 -5.37
CA SER A 54 -7.15 10.49 -5.50
C SER A 54 -7.65 10.73 -6.93
N GLU A 55 -6.82 11.38 -7.75
CA GLU A 55 -7.04 11.73 -9.14
C GLU A 55 -6.91 10.50 -10.06
N ASP A 56 -5.91 9.64 -9.80
CA ASP A 56 -5.64 8.45 -10.61
C ASP A 56 -6.46 7.24 -10.16
N ARG A 57 -6.75 7.15 -8.86
CA ARG A 57 -7.44 6.03 -8.18
C ARG A 57 -6.82 4.65 -8.44
N ASN A 58 -5.54 4.63 -8.79
CA ASN A 58 -4.75 3.45 -9.04
C ASN A 58 -3.39 3.57 -8.34
N PHE A 59 -2.79 2.42 -8.04
CA PHE A 59 -1.42 2.39 -7.52
C PHE A 59 -0.43 2.46 -8.67
N ARG A 60 0.51 3.39 -8.60
CA ARG A 60 1.68 3.46 -9.47
C ARG A 60 2.90 2.97 -8.71
N LYS A 61 3.51 1.89 -9.20
CA LYS A 61 4.69 1.24 -8.64
C LYS A 61 5.97 1.84 -9.22
N TYR A 62 6.98 2.00 -8.37
CA TYR A 62 8.32 2.46 -8.69
C TYR A 62 9.34 1.51 -8.05
N ILE A 63 10.39 1.16 -8.80
CA ILE A 63 11.49 0.31 -8.32
C ILE A 63 12.80 1.10 -8.44
N ALA A 64 13.53 1.25 -7.32
CA ALA A 64 14.79 1.99 -7.25
C ALA A 64 14.73 3.38 -7.93
N SER A 65 15.51 3.59 -9.00
CA SER A 65 15.66 4.85 -9.73
C SER A 65 14.68 5.02 -10.89
N ASP A 66 13.69 4.13 -11.04
CA ASP A 66 12.64 4.27 -12.05
C ASP A 66 11.93 5.62 -11.88
N ARG A 67 12.08 6.49 -12.88
CA ARG A 67 11.42 7.81 -12.90
C ARG A 67 9.96 7.71 -13.34
N ASP A 68 9.67 6.77 -14.23
CA ASP A 68 8.37 6.69 -14.87
C ASP A 68 7.42 5.79 -14.07
N GLY A 69 7.89 4.70 -13.47
CA GLY A 69 7.02 3.75 -12.79
C GLY A 69 5.90 3.20 -13.69
N TYR A 70 5.00 2.37 -13.12
CA TYR A 70 3.90 1.78 -13.88
C TYR A 70 2.69 1.49 -13.00
N TYR A 71 1.49 1.53 -13.58
CA TYR A 71 0.26 1.21 -12.84
C TYR A 71 0.18 -0.28 -12.55
N VAL A 72 -0.28 -0.63 -11.35
CA VAL A 72 -0.50 -2.01 -10.92
C VAL A 72 -1.97 -2.24 -10.59
N LYS A 73 -2.44 -3.47 -10.84
CA LYS A 73 -3.79 -3.90 -10.49
C LYS A 73 -3.93 -3.99 -8.97
N ASN A 74 -5.10 -3.59 -8.47
CA ASN A 74 -5.49 -3.76 -7.08
C ASN A 74 -5.53 -5.26 -6.71
N PRO A 75 -4.71 -5.73 -5.75
CA PRO A 75 -4.64 -7.15 -5.40
C PRO A 75 -5.83 -7.66 -4.57
N VAL A 76 -6.55 -6.78 -3.88
CA VAL A 76 -7.72 -7.18 -3.07
C VAL A 76 -8.93 -7.38 -3.97
N LYS A 77 -9.55 -8.56 -3.89
CA LYS A 77 -10.77 -8.85 -4.66
C LYS A 77 -11.94 -8.00 -4.14
N SER A 78 -12.47 -7.15 -5.01
CA SER A 78 -13.59 -6.26 -4.71
C SER A 78 -14.44 -6.00 -5.96
N ASN A 79 -15.71 -5.64 -5.76
CA ASN A 79 -16.58 -5.14 -6.83
C ASN A 79 -16.22 -3.70 -7.25
N ILE A 80 -15.35 -3.03 -6.50
CA ILE A 80 -14.88 -1.67 -6.79
C ILE A 80 -13.51 -1.77 -7.48
N THR A 81 -13.47 -1.49 -8.78
CA THR A 81 -12.23 -1.53 -9.57
C THR A 81 -11.29 -0.39 -9.24
N PHE A 82 -11.83 0.83 -9.06
CA PHE A 82 -11.09 2.05 -8.77
C PHE A 82 -11.61 2.66 -7.46
N PRO A 83 -11.00 2.29 -6.31
CA PRO A 83 -11.40 2.82 -5.00
C PRO A 83 -11.38 4.35 -5.03
N GLY A 84 -12.39 4.99 -4.45
CA GLY A 84 -12.44 6.44 -4.28
C GLY A 84 -11.87 6.89 -2.93
N VAL A 85 -11.88 8.21 -2.72
CA VAL A 85 -11.34 8.84 -1.50
C VAL A 85 -12.04 8.42 -0.19
N LYS A 86 -13.27 7.89 -0.30
CA LYS A 86 -14.06 7.39 0.84
C LYS A 86 -13.92 5.88 1.07
N ASP A 87 -13.31 5.15 0.12
CA ASP A 87 -13.10 3.70 0.22
C ASP A 87 -11.83 3.40 1.03
N THR A 88 -11.70 4.04 2.20
CA THR A 88 -10.46 4.11 2.98
C THR A 88 -9.94 2.73 3.36
N ARG A 89 -10.85 1.84 3.76
CA ARG A 89 -10.55 0.45 4.07
C ARG A 89 -9.96 -0.28 2.87
N LEU A 90 -10.63 -0.21 1.71
CA LEU A 90 -10.19 -0.92 0.50
C LEU A 90 -8.85 -0.39 -0.02
N VAL A 91 -8.64 0.93 0.02
CA VAL A 91 -7.33 1.52 -0.33
C VAL A 91 -6.25 0.98 0.61
N THR A 92 -6.52 0.95 1.92
CA THR A 92 -5.56 0.47 2.92
C THR A 92 -5.26 -1.02 2.77
N GLU A 93 -6.28 -1.86 2.57
CA GLU A 93 -6.11 -3.30 2.33
C GLU A 93 -5.28 -3.57 1.07
N ASN A 94 -5.49 -2.81 -0.01
CA ASN A 94 -4.66 -2.90 -1.22
C ASN A 94 -3.20 -2.49 -0.95
N CYS A 95 -2.96 -1.47 -0.12
CA CYS A 95 -1.60 -1.08 0.29
C CYS A 95 -0.86 -2.23 0.99
N VAL A 96 -1.54 -2.85 1.97
CA VAL A 96 -1.00 -3.98 2.74
C VAL A 96 -0.72 -5.15 1.81
N ALA A 97 -1.68 -5.54 0.97
CA ALA A 97 -1.53 -6.62 0.02
C ALA A 97 -0.38 -6.39 -0.97
N LEU A 98 -0.20 -5.17 -1.48
CA LEU A 98 0.90 -4.84 -2.40
C LEU A 98 2.27 -5.04 -1.73
N ILE A 99 2.46 -4.51 -0.51
CA ILE A 99 3.71 -4.66 0.23
C ILE A 99 3.98 -6.13 0.53
N VAL A 100 2.98 -6.85 1.06
CA VAL A 100 3.13 -8.24 1.47
C VAL A 100 3.43 -9.14 0.29
N LYS A 101 2.71 -8.99 -0.83
CA LYS A 101 2.98 -9.75 -2.07
C LYS A 101 4.38 -9.50 -2.59
N GLU A 102 4.83 -8.24 -2.63
CA GLU A 102 6.18 -7.93 -3.10
C GLU A 102 7.24 -8.54 -2.17
N TYR A 103 7.03 -8.45 -0.86
CA TYR A 103 7.95 -9.05 0.12
C TYR A 103 8.06 -10.57 -0.05
N LEU A 104 6.93 -11.26 -0.12
CA LEU A 104 6.87 -12.71 -0.31
C LEU A 104 7.52 -13.15 -1.63
N LYS A 105 7.38 -12.34 -2.68
CA LYS A 105 7.98 -12.60 -3.99
C LYS A 105 9.51 -12.44 -4.01
N THR A 106 10.07 -11.54 -3.20
CA THR A 106 11.45 -11.05 -3.38
C THR A 106 12.40 -11.39 -2.24
N ARG A 107 11.91 -11.55 -1.01
CA ARG A 107 12.75 -11.55 0.19
C ARG A 107 12.63 -12.82 1.01
N ASN A 108 11.42 -13.34 1.25
CA ASN A 108 11.26 -14.61 1.97
C ASN A 108 9.83 -15.15 1.94
N GLU A 109 9.66 -16.45 2.16
CA GLU A 109 8.37 -17.01 2.53
C GLU A 109 8.05 -16.74 4.01
N SER A 110 6.79 -16.40 4.31
CA SER A 110 6.30 -16.22 5.68
C SER A 110 4.81 -16.60 5.75
N GLU A 111 4.48 -17.58 6.59
CA GLU A 111 3.11 -18.06 6.80
C GLU A 111 2.22 -16.99 7.47
N GLU A 112 2.79 -16.17 8.36
CA GLU A 112 2.06 -15.04 8.96
C GLU A 112 1.62 -14.05 7.89
N LEU A 113 2.51 -13.72 6.96
CA LEU A 113 2.21 -12.81 5.86
C LEU A 113 1.20 -13.42 4.86
N ARG A 114 1.25 -14.73 4.62
CA ARG A 114 0.22 -15.43 3.83
C ARG A 114 -1.15 -15.36 4.52
N THR A 115 -1.18 -15.47 5.84
CA THR A 115 -2.41 -15.33 6.65
C THR A 115 -3.01 -13.93 6.49
N ILE A 116 -2.18 -12.87 6.51
CA ILE A 116 -2.66 -11.50 6.24
C ILE A 116 -3.31 -11.41 4.86
N LEU A 117 -2.69 -11.97 3.81
CA LEU A 117 -3.28 -11.96 2.46
C LEU A 117 -4.62 -12.70 2.40
N LYS A 118 -4.78 -13.77 3.18
CA LYS A 118 -6.04 -14.51 3.30
C LYS A 118 -7.14 -13.67 3.92
N GLU A 119 -6.84 -13.03 5.05
CA GLU A 119 -7.80 -12.22 5.80
C GLU A 119 -8.33 -11.03 4.98
N ILE A 120 -7.49 -10.45 4.11
CA ILE A 120 -7.87 -9.34 3.23
C ILE A 120 -8.28 -9.78 1.82
N ASN A 121 -8.51 -11.08 1.58
CA ASN A 121 -8.97 -11.64 0.31
C ASN A 121 -8.08 -11.27 -0.90
N ALA A 122 -6.76 -11.40 -0.73
CA ALA A 122 -5.73 -11.05 -1.71
C ALA A 122 -4.79 -12.22 -2.07
N GLU A 123 -5.18 -13.47 -1.79
CA GLU A 123 -4.32 -14.67 -1.99
C GLU A 123 -4.01 -15.02 -3.45
N ASN A 124 -4.80 -14.52 -4.41
CA ASN A 124 -4.68 -14.87 -5.83
C ASN A 124 -4.06 -13.70 -6.62
N ASP A 125 -3.36 -14.02 -7.71
CA ASP A 125 -2.69 -13.06 -8.61
C ASP A 125 -3.66 -12.18 -9.44
#